data_AF-A0A2V7X5X4-F1
#
_entry.id   AF-A0A2V7X5X4-F1
#
_cell.length_a   1.000
_cell.length_b   1.000
_cell.length_c   1.000
_cell.angle_alpha   90.00
_cell.angle_beta   90.00
_cell.angle_gamma   90.00
#
_symmetry.space_group_name_H-M   'P 1'
#
loop_
_entity.id
_entity.type
_entity.pdbx_description
1 polymer ?
#
loop_
_entity_poly.entity_id
_entity_poly.type
_entity_poly.pdbx_seq_one_letter_code
_entity_poly.pdbx_strand_id
1 'polypeptide(L)'
;MNEGIAVDRLSANATFLCGSTRGGGDQTSSEAHVASVDADVAGMPVKASLLRSETQAECSALAPVLGGQAHVLEAQVGSVQIDADSALPTPRNQPVPIPGVPGAYFIVGERTTKFNGNQGAITVTALRVVVPGLVPGTDTDVSFARAHADVRCQGQPACPQPAFVTGGGFLKGKKHFVIAFRNGDLDWGHLMYSDQASETRIRADKPFWSASVDPELGKEGGGVLTGTSNAGHFMATVSD
;
A
#
# COMPACT_ATOMS: atom_id res chain seq x y z
N MET A 1 9.80 -8.44 -18.45
CA MET A 1 9.40 -9.55 -17.57
C MET A 1 8.55 -8.95 -16.47
N ASN A 2 7.31 -9.43 -16.33
CA ASN A 2 6.38 -8.93 -15.32
C ASN A 2 6.92 -9.24 -13.92
N GLU A 3 6.76 -8.32 -12.98
CA GLU A 3 7.03 -8.62 -11.58
C GLU A 3 5.83 -9.35 -11.01
N GLY A 4 6.07 -10.51 -10.41
CA GLY A 4 4.99 -11.22 -9.77
C GLY A 4 5.41 -12.19 -8.68
N ILE A 5 4.49 -12.38 -7.74
CA ILE A 5 4.56 -13.45 -6.74
C ILE A 5 3.80 -14.61 -7.35
N ALA A 6 4.52 -15.72 -7.58
CA ALA A 6 3.93 -16.98 -8.00
C ALA A 6 4.03 -17.97 -6.84
N VAL A 7 2.89 -18.36 -6.28
CA VAL A 7 2.75 -19.58 -5.46
C VAL A 7 1.78 -20.49 -6.19
N ASP A 8 1.77 -21.80 -5.92
CA ASP A 8 1.13 -22.84 -6.76
C ASP A 8 -0.34 -22.61 -7.18
N ARG A 9 -1.03 -21.60 -6.64
CA ARG A 9 -2.40 -21.18 -6.99
C ARG A 9 -2.63 -19.67 -6.96
N LEU A 10 -1.58 -18.87 -7.02
CA LEU A 10 -1.69 -17.42 -7.07
C LEU A 10 -0.58 -16.88 -7.96
N SER A 11 -0.96 -16.10 -8.96
CA SER A 11 -0.03 -15.22 -9.67
C SER A 11 -0.54 -13.79 -9.54
N ALA A 12 0.35 -12.82 -9.37
CA ALA A 12 -0.04 -11.42 -9.34
C ALA A 12 1.00 -10.61 -10.07
N ASN A 13 0.58 -9.80 -11.03
CA ASN A 13 1.44 -8.84 -11.73
C ASN A 13 0.93 -7.43 -11.48
N ALA A 14 1.86 -6.49 -11.30
CA ALA A 14 1.56 -5.08 -11.17
C ALA A 14 2.66 -4.25 -11.84
N THR A 15 2.32 -3.05 -12.31
CA THR A 15 3.33 -2.09 -12.78
C THR A 15 4.03 -1.41 -11.61
N PHE A 16 3.28 -1.16 -10.54
CA PHE A 16 3.77 -0.52 -9.33
C PHE A 16 2.95 -1.01 -8.12
N LEU A 17 3.67 -1.28 -7.04
CA LEU A 17 3.11 -1.55 -5.72
C LEU A 17 3.83 -0.65 -4.72
N CYS A 18 3.12 0.09 -3.87
CA CYS A 18 3.75 0.73 -2.73
C CYS A 18 2.87 0.70 -1.48
N GLY A 19 3.54 0.86 -0.35
CA GLY A 19 2.91 1.18 0.92
C GLY A 19 3.67 2.28 1.63
N SER A 20 2.96 3.06 2.43
CA SER A 20 3.56 3.99 3.37
C SER A 20 2.82 3.97 4.68
N THR A 21 3.54 4.23 5.76
CA THR A 21 3.00 4.40 7.10
C THR A 21 3.66 5.62 7.71
N ARG A 22 2.83 6.45 8.33
CA ARG A 22 3.23 7.63 9.08
C ARG A 22 2.75 7.45 10.50
N GLY A 23 3.62 7.63 11.49
CA GLY A 23 3.26 7.61 12.90
C GLY A 23 3.95 8.75 13.63
N GLY A 24 3.21 9.50 14.43
CA GLY A 24 3.78 10.61 15.19
C GLY A 24 2.82 11.15 16.23
N GLY A 25 3.27 11.22 17.48
CA GLY A 25 2.50 11.78 18.58
C GLY A 25 1.19 11.03 18.80
N ASP A 26 0.10 11.69 18.46
CA ASP A 26 -1.28 11.28 18.67
C ASP A 26 -1.96 10.72 17.41
N GLN A 27 -1.23 10.55 16.31
CA GLN A 27 -1.78 10.09 15.03
C GLN A 27 -0.91 9.06 14.31
N THR A 28 -1.59 8.15 13.61
CA THR A 28 -1.01 7.18 12.68
C THR A 28 -1.82 7.19 11.39
N SER A 29 -1.16 7.14 10.24
CA SER A 29 -1.80 6.92 8.95
C SER A 29 -1.04 5.89 8.13
N SER A 30 -1.72 5.23 7.20
CA SER A 30 -1.11 4.30 6.27
C SER A 30 -1.82 4.34 4.94
N GLU A 31 -1.06 4.16 3.87
CA GLU A 31 -1.54 4.11 2.49
C GLU A 31 -0.96 2.88 1.79
N ALA A 32 -1.77 2.25 0.95
CA ALA A 32 -1.36 1.14 0.10
C ALA A 32 -1.89 1.36 -1.32
N HIS A 33 -1.04 1.16 -2.32
CA HIS A 33 -1.35 1.37 -3.73
C HIS A 33 -0.88 0.19 -4.59
N VAL A 34 -1.72 -0.22 -5.52
CA VAL A 34 -1.35 -1.16 -6.58
C VAL A 34 -1.90 -0.62 -7.91
N ALA A 35 -1.04 -0.51 -8.92
CA ALA A 35 -1.42 -0.06 -10.25
C ALA A 35 -1.21 -1.16 -11.30
N SER A 36 -2.12 -1.19 -12.28
CA SER A 36 -2.15 -2.18 -13.37
C SER A 36 -2.09 -3.62 -12.86
N VAL A 37 -3.03 -3.97 -11.99
CA VAL A 37 -3.16 -5.33 -11.45
C VAL A 37 -3.59 -6.27 -12.57
N ASP A 38 -2.86 -7.36 -12.71
CA ASP A 38 -3.23 -8.54 -13.50
C ASP A 38 -2.83 -9.78 -12.70
N ALA A 39 -3.79 -10.32 -11.96
CA ALA A 39 -3.59 -11.43 -11.03
C ALA A 39 -4.53 -12.59 -11.34
N ASP A 40 -4.10 -13.79 -10.94
CA ASP A 40 -4.91 -14.99 -10.92
C ASP A 40 -4.95 -15.50 -9.47
N VAL A 41 -6.14 -15.52 -8.88
CA VAL A 41 -6.39 -15.99 -7.52
C VAL A 41 -7.10 -17.33 -7.60
N ALA A 42 -6.35 -18.44 -7.52
CA ALA A 42 -6.88 -19.80 -7.64
C ALA A 42 -7.73 -20.03 -8.90
N GLY A 43 -7.27 -19.57 -10.06
CA GLY A 43 -7.98 -19.63 -11.34
C GLY A 43 -8.97 -18.50 -11.55
N MET A 44 -9.07 -17.55 -10.61
CA MET A 44 -9.92 -16.37 -10.72
C MET A 44 -9.10 -15.17 -11.24
N PRO A 45 -9.33 -14.70 -12.47
CA PRO A 45 -8.65 -13.51 -12.96
C PRO A 45 -9.13 -12.27 -12.21
N VAL A 46 -8.19 -11.45 -11.76
CA VAL A 46 -8.42 -10.18 -11.07
C VAL A 46 -7.64 -9.10 -11.82
N LYS A 47 -8.34 -8.10 -12.33
CA LYS A 47 -7.73 -6.97 -13.04
C LYS A 47 -8.14 -5.67 -12.40
N ALA A 48 -7.26 -4.67 -12.38
CA ALA A 48 -7.59 -3.32 -11.96
C ALA A 48 -6.56 -2.31 -12.48
N SER A 49 -7.00 -1.12 -12.88
CA SER A 49 -6.07 -0.05 -13.24
C SER A 49 -5.43 0.58 -12.00
N LEU A 50 -6.21 0.80 -10.95
CA LEU A 50 -5.71 1.30 -9.67
C LEU A 50 -6.53 0.74 -8.50
N LEU A 51 -5.83 0.25 -7.48
CA LEU A 51 -6.36 -0.06 -6.17
C LEU A 51 -5.60 0.76 -5.14
N ARG A 52 -6.32 1.54 -4.34
CA ARG A 52 -5.75 2.34 -3.25
C ARG A 52 -6.56 2.18 -1.98
N SER A 53 -5.87 2.11 -0.86
CA SER A 53 -6.49 2.25 0.47
C SER A 53 -5.70 3.19 1.33
N GLU A 54 -6.42 3.96 2.13
CA GLU A 54 -5.88 4.91 3.10
C GLU A 54 -6.58 4.69 4.43
N THR A 55 -5.80 4.80 5.50
CA THR A 55 -6.28 4.72 6.88
C THR A 55 -5.63 5.80 7.72
N GLN A 56 -6.39 6.33 8.67
CA GLN A 56 -5.95 7.29 9.67
C GLN A 56 -6.56 6.91 11.02
N ALA A 57 -5.75 6.97 12.06
CA ALA A 57 -6.16 6.84 13.45
C ALA A 57 -5.53 7.99 14.24
N GLU A 58 -6.33 8.74 14.98
CA GLU A 58 -5.87 9.91 15.74
C GLU A 58 -6.52 9.93 17.12
N CYS A 59 -5.86 10.54 18.11
CA CYS A 59 -6.45 10.75 19.42
C CYS A 59 -7.20 12.08 19.47
N SER A 60 -8.48 12.02 19.85
CA SER A 60 -9.20 13.21 20.32
C SER A 60 -9.08 13.35 21.84
N ALA A 61 -9.64 14.44 22.37
CA ALA A 61 -9.70 14.69 23.81
C ALA A 61 -10.44 13.59 24.61
N LEU A 62 -11.31 12.81 23.96
CA LEU A 62 -12.19 11.84 24.64
C LEU A 62 -11.96 10.39 24.19
N ALA A 63 -11.58 10.18 22.93
CA ALA A 63 -11.48 8.84 22.35
C ALA A 63 -10.62 8.82 21.07
N PRO A 64 -10.16 7.64 20.62
CA PRO A 64 -9.62 7.46 19.27
C PRO A 64 -10.66 7.84 18.21
N VAL A 65 -10.23 8.54 17.17
CA VAL A 65 -10.98 8.85 15.95
C VAL A 65 -10.34 8.08 14.81
N LEU A 66 -11.15 7.36 14.03
CA LEU A 66 -10.68 6.50 12.96
C LEU A 66 -11.31 6.94 11.63
N GLY A 67 -10.48 7.06 10.61
CA GLY A 67 -10.87 7.43 9.24
C GLY A 67 -10.17 6.53 8.23
N GLY A 68 -10.77 6.35 7.06
CA GLY A 68 -10.13 5.60 5.99
C GLY A 68 -11.03 5.44 4.78
N GLN A 69 -10.42 5.20 3.63
CA GLN A 69 -11.10 5.20 2.34
C GLN A 69 -10.40 4.26 1.37
N ALA A 70 -11.19 3.73 0.44
CA ALA A 70 -10.71 2.85 -0.62
C ALA A 70 -11.11 3.44 -1.97
N HIS A 71 -10.17 3.42 -2.91
CA HIS A 71 -10.40 3.80 -4.30
C HIS A 71 -10.11 2.60 -5.19
N VAL A 72 -11.07 2.28 -6.06
CA VAL A 72 -11.01 1.14 -6.97
C VAL A 72 -11.39 1.66 -8.35
N LEU A 73 -10.46 1.58 -9.29
CA LEU A 73 -10.64 2.06 -10.66
C LEU A 73 -10.48 0.92 -11.64
N GLU A 74 -11.47 0.81 -12.54
CA GLU A 74 -11.49 -0.13 -13.68
C GLU A 74 -11.14 -1.56 -13.25
N ALA A 75 -11.82 -2.04 -12.20
CA ALA A 75 -11.54 -3.33 -11.61
C ALA A 75 -12.52 -4.42 -12.04
N GLN A 76 -12.01 -5.63 -12.19
CA GLN A 76 -12.75 -6.83 -12.59
C GLN A 76 -12.32 -8.01 -11.73
N VAL A 77 -13.28 -8.80 -11.28
CA VAL A 77 -13.04 -10.09 -10.61
C VAL A 77 -13.84 -11.17 -11.34
N GLY A 78 -13.15 -12.09 -12.00
CA GLY A 78 -13.78 -13.10 -12.84
C GLY A 78 -14.60 -12.45 -13.96
N SER A 79 -15.89 -12.77 -14.00
CA SER A 79 -16.86 -12.19 -14.93
C SER A 79 -17.47 -10.87 -14.45
N VAL A 80 -17.21 -10.43 -13.22
CA VAL A 80 -17.85 -9.26 -12.61
C VAL A 80 -16.97 -8.02 -12.80
N GLN A 81 -17.50 -7.02 -13.49
CA GLN A 81 -16.92 -5.68 -13.59
C GLN A 81 -17.40 -4.84 -12.41
N ILE A 82 -16.47 -4.29 -11.63
CA ILE A 82 -16.77 -3.44 -10.48
C ILE A 82 -17.19 -2.06 -10.98
N ASP A 83 -18.32 -1.58 -10.46
CA ASP A 83 -18.93 -0.28 -10.80
C ASP A 83 -19.15 -0.09 -12.31
N ALA A 84 -19.47 -1.17 -13.02
CA ALA A 84 -19.77 -1.13 -14.45
C ALA A 84 -20.94 -0.19 -14.81
N ASP A 85 -21.88 -0.02 -13.88
CA ASP A 85 -22.97 0.94 -13.97
C ASP A 85 -22.89 1.92 -12.79
N SER A 86 -22.68 3.20 -13.10
CA SER A 86 -22.65 4.28 -12.10
C SER A 86 -23.97 4.46 -11.35
N ALA A 87 -25.10 4.01 -11.91
CA ALA A 87 -26.41 4.06 -11.26
C ALA A 87 -26.61 2.90 -10.27
N LEU A 88 -25.86 1.80 -10.43
CA LEU A 88 -25.92 0.60 -9.60
C LEU A 88 -24.49 0.21 -9.17
N PRO A 89 -23.84 1.02 -8.30
CA PRO A 89 -22.48 0.75 -7.87
C PRO A 89 -22.41 -0.60 -7.13
N THR A 90 -21.25 -1.24 -7.24
CA THR A 90 -21.02 -2.53 -6.57
C THR A 90 -21.04 -2.34 -5.05
N PRO A 91 -21.78 -3.16 -4.29
CA PRO A 91 -21.86 -3.04 -2.84
C PRO A 91 -20.47 -2.97 -2.18
N ARG A 92 -20.30 -1.99 -1.30
CA ARG A 92 -19.06 -1.79 -0.55
C ARG A 92 -19.14 -2.44 0.83
N ASN A 93 -18.00 -2.89 1.34
CA ASN A 93 -17.86 -3.52 2.66
C ASN A 93 -18.80 -4.72 2.89
N GLN A 94 -19.18 -5.42 1.81
CA GLN A 94 -20.04 -6.60 1.84
C GLN A 94 -19.54 -7.64 0.82
N PRO A 95 -19.71 -8.94 1.10
CA PRO A 95 -19.40 -9.99 0.14
C PRO A 95 -20.29 -9.88 -1.11
N VAL A 96 -19.66 -9.84 -2.28
CA VAL A 96 -20.32 -9.94 -3.58
C VAL A 96 -19.96 -11.31 -4.18
N PRO A 97 -20.94 -12.19 -4.43
CA PRO A 97 -20.69 -13.52 -4.97
C PRO A 97 -20.17 -13.44 -6.41
N ILE A 98 -19.28 -14.36 -6.78
CA ILE A 98 -18.76 -14.46 -8.15
C ILE A 98 -19.59 -15.50 -8.92
N PRO A 99 -20.31 -15.11 -9.99
CA PRO A 99 -21.11 -16.03 -10.78
C PRO A 99 -20.27 -17.17 -11.35
N GLY A 100 -20.78 -18.39 -11.24
CA GLY A 100 -20.15 -19.59 -11.80
C GLY A 100 -19.12 -20.28 -10.89
N VAL A 101 -18.81 -19.72 -9.72
CA VAL A 101 -17.89 -20.35 -8.75
C VAL A 101 -18.55 -20.41 -7.36
N PRO A 102 -19.06 -21.59 -6.94
CA PRO A 102 -19.75 -21.74 -5.67
C PRO A 102 -18.91 -21.29 -4.47
N GLY A 103 -19.48 -20.41 -3.65
CA GLY A 103 -18.84 -19.91 -2.42
C GLY A 103 -17.73 -18.88 -2.63
N ALA A 104 -17.32 -18.60 -3.87
CA ALA A 104 -16.34 -17.54 -4.14
C ALA A 104 -17.01 -16.17 -4.10
N TYR A 105 -16.31 -15.20 -3.50
CA TYR A 105 -16.78 -13.84 -3.36
C TYR A 105 -15.62 -12.85 -3.36
N PHE A 106 -15.95 -11.59 -3.58
CA PHE A 106 -15.03 -10.48 -3.36
C PHE A 106 -15.69 -9.40 -2.50
N ILE A 107 -14.88 -8.57 -1.86
CA ILE A 107 -15.33 -7.42 -1.07
C ILE A 107 -14.59 -6.20 -1.59
N VAL A 108 -15.35 -5.17 -1.96
CA VAL A 108 -14.80 -3.89 -2.40
C VAL A 108 -14.82 -2.90 -1.24
N GLY A 109 -13.70 -2.24 -0.98
CA GLY A 109 -13.57 -1.25 0.10
C GLY A 109 -13.92 -1.81 1.47
N GLU A 110 -13.42 -3.02 1.79
CA GLU A 110 -13.61 -3.64 3.10
C GLU A 110 -13.02 -2.72 4.18
N ARG A 111 -13.81 -2.39 5.21
CA ARG A 111 -13.39 -1.57 6.35
C ARG A 111 -13.75 -2.28 7.63
N THR A 112 -12.73 -2.47 8.47
CA THR A 112 -12.92 -2.98 9.84
C THR A 112 -12.34 -1.99 10.85
N THR A 113 -13.10 -1.71 11.90
CA THR A 113 -12.68 -0.86 13.02
C THR A 113 -12.75 -1.65 14.31
N LYS A 114 -11.78 -1.44 15.19
CA LYS A 114 -11.73 -2.02 16.54
C LYS A 114 -11.49 -0.91 17.54
N PHE A 115 -12.25 -0.92 18.63
CA PHE A 115 -12.06 -0.04 19.78
C PHE A 115 -11.85 -0.88 21.03
N ASN A 116 -10.86 -0.51 21.83
CA ASN A 116 -10.63 -1.12 23.14
C ASN A 116 -10.17 -0.04 24.14
N GLY A 117 -11.14 0.56 24.84
CA GLY A 117 -10.90 1.67 25.75
C GLY A 117 -10.23 2.84 25.03
N ASN A 118 -8.96 3.08 25.35
CA ASN A 118 -8.17 4.16 24.75
C ASN A 118 -7.44 3.76 23.46
N GLN A 119 -7.72 2.59 22.91
CA GLN A 119 -7.13 2.10 21.66
C GLN A 119 -8.16 2.08 20.54
N GLY A 120 -7.73 2.50 19.35
CA GLY A 120 -8.51 2.42 18.13
C GLY A 120 -7.65 1.86 17.01
N ALA A 121 -8.19 0.96 16.20
CA ALA A 121 -7.52 0.42 15.03
C ALA A 121 -8.49 0.34 13.86
N ILE A 122 -8.02 0.72 12.68
CA ILE A 122 -8.77 0.65 11.43
C ILE A 122 -7.95 -0.09 10.38
N THR A 123 -8.62 -0.94 9.62
CA THR A 123 -8.06 -1.57 8.43
C THR A 123 -8.98 -1.31 7.27
N VAL A 124 -8.41 -0.89 6.14
CA VAL A 124 -9.13 -0.71 4.88
C VAL A 124 -8.43 -1.51 3.80
N THR A 125 -9.21 -2.30 3.07
CA THR A 125 -8.73 -3.10 1.92
C THR A 125 -9.48 -2.66 0.67
N ALA A 126 -8.76 -2.30 -0.39
CA ALA A 126 -9.40 -1.81 -1.61
C ALA A 126 -10.22 -2.91 -2.28
N LEU A 127 -9.62 -4.10 -2.39
CA LEU A 127 -10.26 -5.28 -2.94
C LEU A 127 -9.76 -6.53 -2.21
N ARG A 128 -10.67 -7.33 -1.67
CA ARG A 128 -10.37 -8.66 -1.12
C ARG A 128 -11.09 -9.70 -1.96
N VAL A 129 -10.39 -10.76 -2.37
CA VAL A 129 -10.95 -11.85 -3.16
C VAL A 129 -10.74 -13.15 -2.40
N VAL A 130 -11.82 -13.90 -2.23
CA VAL A 130 -11.81 -15.18 -1.52
C VAL A 130 -12.35 -16.25 -2.45
N VAL A 131 -11.51 -17.25 -2.73
CA VAL A 131 -11.85 -18.41 -3.54
C VAL A 131 -11.76 -19.66 -2.65
N PRO A 132 -12.88 -20.34 -2.35
CA PRO A 132 -12.88 -21.54 -1.54
C PRO A 132 -12.00 -22.64 -2.16
N GLY A 133 -11.29 -23.33 -1.30
CA GLY A 133 -10.52 -24.50 -1.70
C GLY A 133 -11.40 -25.74 -1.91
N LEU A 134 -10.85 -26.76 -2.56
CA LEU A 134 -11.55 -28.04 -2.77
C LEU A 134 -11.76 -28.83 -1.47
N VAL A 135 -10.98 -28.50 -0.44
CA VAL A 135 -11.02 -29.12 0.89
C VAL A 135 -11.13 -28.00 1.94
N PRO A 136 -11.89 -28.18 3.03
CA PRO A 136 -11.98 -27.18 4.10
C PRO A 136 -10.61 -26.72 4.58
N GLY A 137 -10.41 -25.40 4.68
CA GLY A 137 -9.15 -24.79 5.12
C GLY A 137 -8.12 -24.56 4.01
N THR A 138 -8.46 -24.81 2.74
CA THR A 138 -7.59 -24.55 1.59
C THR A 138 -8.03 -23.33 0.76
N ASP A 139 -8.77 -22.42 1.39
CA ASP A 139 -9.29 -21.21 0.76
C ASP A 139 -8.14 -20.25 0.41
N THR A 140 -8.23 -19.67 -0.77
CA THR A 140 -7.28 -18.64 -1.22
C THR A 140 -7.90 -17.27 -0.93
N ASP A 141 -7.31 -16.55 0.02
CA ASP A 141 -7.75 -15.22 0.46
C ASP A 141 -6.66 -14.19 0.16
N VAL A 142 -6.94 -13.31 -0.79
CA VAL A 142 -5.98 -12.31 -1.28
C VAL A 142 -6.56 -10.92 -1.07
N SER A 143 -5.79 -10.07 -0.39
CA SER A 143 -6.11 -8.66 -0.17
C SER A 143 -5.19 -7.78 -1.02
N PHE A 144 -5.78 -6.97 -1.89
CA PHE A 144 -5.07 -6.00 -2.72
C PHE A 144 -5.22 -4.60 -2.13
N ALA A 145 -4.10 -3.87 -2.03
CA ALA A 145 -3.99 -2.55 -1.40
C ALA A 145 -4.69 -2.50 -0.03
N ARG A 146 -4.09 -3.13 0.98
CA ARG A 146 -4.56 -3.11 2.37
C ARG A 146 -3.74 -2.14 3.21
N ALA A 147 -4.40 -1.17 3.82
CA ALA A 147 -3.82 -0.19 4.73
C ALA A 147 -4.33 -0.42 6.16
N HIS A 148 -3.47 -0.19 7.15
CA HIS A 148 -3.78 -0.35 8.55
C HIS A 148 -3.23 0.83 9.35
N ALA A 149 -4.05 1.40 10.23
CA ALA A 149 -3.63 2.40 11.19
C ALA A 149 -4.25 2.10 12.55
N ASP A 150 -3.45 2.26 13.60
CA ASP A 150 -3.87 2.14 14.98
C ASP A 150 -3.29 3.26 15.85
N VAL A 151 -3.95 3.51 16.97
CA VAL A 151 -3.56 4.54 17.92
C VAL A 151 -3.91 4.10 19.34
N ARG A 152 -3.08 4.53 20.30
CA ARG A 152 -3.33 4.38 21.73
C ARG A 152 -3.24 5.73 22.43
N CYS A 153 -4.35 6.20 22.96
CA CYS A 153 -4.49 7.53 23.51
C CYS A 153 -4.20 7.54 25.02
N GLN A 154 -3.22 8.32 25.46
CA GLN A 154 -2.89 8.48 26.88
C GLN A 154 -3.09 9.93 27.31
N GLY A 155 -4.32 10.32 27.62
CA GLY A 155 -4.66 11.69 28.03
C GLY A 155 -4.81 12.66 26.85
N GLN A 156 -4.78 13.97 27.13
CA GLN A 156 -4.87 15.01 26.10
C GLN A 156 -3.70 14.90 25.10
N PRO A 157 -3.94 15.15 23.81
CA PRO A 157 -2.89 15.17 22.80
C PRO A 157 -1.72 16.06 23.22
N ALA A 158 -0.54 15.48 23.42
CA ALA A 158 0.68 16.25 23.54
C ALA A 158 0.99 16.85 22.16
N CYS A 159 1.43 18.12 22.13
CA CYS A 159 1.74 18.90 20.93
C CYS A 159 2.37 18.06 19.79
N PRO A 160 2.08 18.36 18.51
CA PRO A 160 2.48 17.53 17.37
C PRO A 160 3.95 17.15 17.44
N GLN A 161 4.20 15.85 17.62
CA GLN A 161 5.55 15.31 17.62
C GLN A 161 6.02 15.09 16.17
N PRO A 162 7.33 15.12 15.91
CA PRO A 162 7.88 14.77 14.60
C PRO A 162 7.39 13.37 14.20
N ALA A 163 6.61 13.29 13.12
CA ALA A 163 6.09 12.03 12.62
C ALA A 163 7.20 11.28 11.86
N PHE A 164 7.35 9.99 12.13
CA PHE A 164 8.17 9.12 11.29
C PHE A 164 7.32 8.62 10.15
N VAL A 165 7.85 8.75 8.94
CA VAL A 165 7.26 8.18 7.73
C VAL A 165 8.20 7.10 7.23
N THR A 166 7.66 5.91 7.04
CA THR A 166 8.35 4.80 6.40
C THR A 166 7.51 4.32 5.24
N GLY A 167 8.12 4.04 4.10
CA GLY A 167 7.43 3.49 2.95
C GLY A 167 8.37 2.72 2.05
N GLY A 168 7.80 2.12 1.03
CA GLY A 168 8.56 1.37 0.06
C GLY A 168 7.65 0.71 -0.94
N GLY A 169 8.25 0.13 -1.96
CA GLY A 169 7.51 -0.46 -3.04
C GLY A 169 8.35 -1.13 -4.09
N PHE A 170 7.65 -1.74 -5.02
CA PHE A 170 8.17 -2.37 -6.20
C PHE A 170 7.70 -1.60 -7.43
N LEU A 171 8.63 -1.46 -8.38
CA LEU A 171 8.42 -0.87 -9.69
C LEU A 171 8.77 -1.96 -10.70
N LYS A 172 8.00 -2.03 -11.79
CA LYS A 172 8.24 -2.98 -12.88
C LYS A 172 9.73 -3.14 -13.23
N GLY A 173 10.20 -4.38 -13.28
CA GLY A 173 11.56 -4.71 -13.74
C GLY A 173 12.55 -5.12 -12.65
N LYS A 174 12.09 -5.67 -11.53
CA LYS A 174 12.85 -6.01 -10.32
C LYS A 174 13.47 -4.80 -9.64
N LYS A 175 12.76 -3.67 -9.72
CA LYS A 175 13.17 -2.39 -9.14
C LYS A 175 12.42 -2.22 -7.83
N HIS A 176 13.13 -1.89 -6.75
CA HIS A 176 12.50 -1.63 -5.47
C HIS A 176 13.06 -0.40 -4.82
N PHE A 177 12.24 0.23 -4.00
CA PHE A 177 12.64 1.40 -3.21
C PHE A 177 12.13 1.27 -1.79
N VAL A 178 12.86 1.88 -0.86
CA VAL A 178 12.49 2.02 0.54
C VAL A 178 12.83 3.44 0.96
N ILE A 179 11.93 4.07 1.70
CA ILE A 179 12.11 5.42 2.21
C ILE A 179 11.79 5.46 3.69
N ALA A 180 12.58 6.23 4.44
CA ALA A 180 12.27 6.63 5.80
C ALA A 180 12.62 8.10 5.99
N PHE A 181 11.76 8.89 6.62
CA PHE A 181 12.08 10.27 7.00
C PHE A 181 11.31 10.69 8.24
N ARG A 182 11.74 11.80 8.85
CA ARG A 182 11.07 12.38 10.01
C ARG A 182 10.52 13.75 9.63
N ASN A 183 9.21 13.92 9.81
CA ASN A 183 8.50 15.14 9.51
C ASN A 183 9.02 16.29 10.39
N GLY A 184 9.45 17.38 9.75
CA GLY A 184 10.04 18.54 10.43
C GLY A 184 11.54 18.43 10.73
N ASP A 185 12.17 17.29 10.40
CA ASP A 185 13.61 17.06 10.58
C ASP A 185 14.22 16.82 9.18
N LEU A 186 14.59 17.92 8.52
CA LEU A 186 15.25 17.89 7.21
C LEU A 186 16.64 17.26 7.29
N ASP A 187 17.19 17.20 8.50
CA ASP A 187 18.43 16.54 8.82
C ASP A 187 18.18 15.09 9.25
N TRP A 188 17.04 14.44 8.95
CA TRP A 188 16.81 13.00 9.14
C TRP A 188 16.03 12.29 8.01
N GLY A 189 16.69 11.40 7.26
CA GLY A 189 16.03 10.48 6.32
C GLY A 189 16.97 9.51 5.60
N HIS A 190 16.41 8.42 5.09
CA HIS A 190 17.05 7.37 4.31
C HIS A 190 16.22 7.09 3.06
N LEU A 191 16.89 6.96 1.92
CA LEU A 191 16.30 6.47 0.68
C LEU A 191 17.20 5.36 0.13
N MET A 192 16.60 4.23 -0.20
CA MET A 192 17.27 3.14 -0.88
C MET A 192 16.49 2.82 -2.13
N TYR A 193 17.21 2.63 -3.23
CA TYR A 193 16.67 2.09 -4.48
C TYR A 193 17.59 0.96 -4.93
N SER A 194 17.03 -0.08 -5.52
CA SER A 194 17.85 -0.95 -6.34
C SER A 194 17.11 -1.50 -7.53
N ASP A 195 17.88 -1.78 -8.57
CA ASP A 195 17.47 -2.37 -9.81
C ASP A 195 18.29 -3.64 -10.02
N GLN A 196 17.63 -4.80 -10.01
CA GLN A 196 18.34 -6.05 -10.22
C GLN A 196 18.76 -6.26 -11.67
N ALA A 197 18.13 -5.60 -12.64
CA ALA A 197 18.46 -5.78 -14.05
C ALA A 197 19.77 -5.06 -14.43
N SER A 198 20.00 -3.89 -13.85
CA SER A 198 21.22 -3.10 -14.04
C SER A 198 22.25 -3.29 -12.92
N GLU A 199 21.96 -4.13 -11.92
CA GLU A 199 22.71 -4.24 -10.65
C GLU A 199 22.87 -2.90 -9.89
N THR A 200 22.16 -1.85 -10.29
CA THR A 200 22.24 -0.52 -9.69
C THR A 200 21.69 -0.54 -8.27
N ARG A 201 22.44 0.03 -7.33
CA ARG A 201 22.00 0.26 -5.95
C ARG A 201 22.28 1.70 -5.58
N ILE A 202 21.25 2.39 -5.15
CA ILE A 202 21.35 3.77 -4.68
C ILE A 202 20.98 3.80 -3.22
N ARG A 203 21.82 4.46 -2.43
CA ARG A 203 21.54 4.80 -1.05
C ARG A 203 21.77 6.29 -0.88
N ALA A 204 20.92 6.90 -0.08
CA ALA A 204 21.06 8.29 0.27
C ALA A 204 20.77 8.47 1.75
N ASP A 205 21.60 9.29 2.40
CA ASP A 205 21.43 9.83 3.75
C ASP A 205 21.73 11.35 3.78
N LYS A 206 20.68 12.16 3.97
CA LYS A 206 20.59 13.55 4.51
C LYS A 206 21.48 14.69 3.97
N PRO A 207 20.96 15.93 3.85
CA PRO A 207 19.59 16.38 3.62
C PRO A 207 19.28 16.37 2.10
N PHE A 208 18.10 15.93 1.66
CA PHE A 208 17.86 15.81 0.20
C PHE A 208 17.15 17.03 -0.38
N TRP A 209 17.95 17.88 -1.01
CA TRP A 209 17.54 18.63 -2.22
C TRP A 209 18.00 17.90 -3.50
N SER A 210 18.91 16.94 -3.36
CA SER A 210 19.35 15.95 -4.36
C SER A 210 20.20 14.89 -3.64
N ALA A 211 20.28 13.67 -4.15
CA ALA A 211 21.17 12.62 -3.67
C ALA A 211 22.07 12.13 -4.81
N SER A 212 23.38 12.14 -4.60
CA SER A 212 24.37 11.53 -5.50
C SER A 212 24.79 10.17 -4.96
N VAL A 213 24.80 9.17 -5.84
CA VAL A 213 25.30 7.81 -5.58
C VAL A 213 26.81 7.86 -5.43
N ASP A 214 27.34 7.37 -4.32
CA ASP A 214 28.74 6.94 -4.27
C ASP A 214 28.82 5.49 -4.78
N PRO A 215 29.63 5.19 -5.82
CA PRO A 215 29.87 3.81 -6.19
C PRO A 215 30.61 3.12 -5.04
N GLU A 216 30.02 2.09 -4.43
CA GLU A 216 30.82 1.09 -3.75
C GLU A 216 31.82 0.55 -4.78
N LEU A 217 33.11 0.76 -4.50
CA LEU A 217 34.26 0.36 -5.31
C LEU A 217 34.01 -0.96 -6.06
N GLY A 218 33.84 -0.88 -7.38
CA GLY A 218 33.97 -2.02 -8.29
C GLY A 218 32.71 -2.54 -8.99
N LYS A 219 31.56 -1.87 -8.94
CA LYS A 219 30.41 -2.22 -9.80
C LYS A 219 29.81 -0.99 -10.50
N GLU A 220 29.73 -1.07 -11.83
CA GLU A 220 29.13 -0.04 -12.69
C GLU A 220 27.61 0.03 -12.46
N GLY A 221 27.08 1.26 -12.45
CA GLY A 221 25.64 1.55 -12.29
C GLY A 221 25.39 2.74 -11.37
N GLY A 222 25.72 3.94 -11.83
CA GLY A 222 25.35 5.19 -11.16
C GLY A 222 24.03 5.73 -11.74
N GLY A 223 23.17 6.28 -10.88
CA GLY A 223 21.96 7.01 -11.27
C GLY A 223 21.76 8.21 -10.35
N VAL A 224 20.99 9.22 -10.76
CA VAL A 224 20.73 10.41 -9.92
C VAL A 224 19.35 10.29 -9.28
N LEU A 225 19.28 10.42 -7.95
CA LEU A 225 18.02 10.54 -7.22
C LEU A 225 17.81 12.01 -6.86
N THR A 226 16.87 12.66 -7.53
CA THR A 226 16.43 14.01 -7.14
C THR A 226 15.15 13.93 -6.34
N GLY A 227 15.08 14.63 -5.21
CA GLY A 227 13.89 14.69 -4.36
C GLY A 227 13.47 16.11 -4.09
N THR A 228 12.16 16.37 -4.05
CA THR A 228 11.59 17.64 -3.58
C THR A 228 10.65 17.38 -2.41
N SER A 229 10.83 18.10 -1.30
CA SER A 229 9.91 18.09 -0.16
C SER A 229 9.03 19.36 -0.20
N ASN A 230 7.72 19.19 -0.35
CA ASN A 230 6.76 20.28 -0.17
C ASN A 230 5.72 19.86 0.87
N ALA A 231 5.60 20.62 1.96
CA ALA A 231 4.46 20.62 2.89
C ALA A 231 3.79 19.23 3.13
N GLY A 232 4.58 18.22 3.53
CA GLY A 232 4.06 16.89 3.88
C GLY A 232 4.02 15.86 2.75
N HIS A 233 4.45 16.22 1.54
CA HIS A 233 4.60 15.31 0.40
C HIS A 233 6.07 15.21 -0.01
N PHE A 234 6.53 13.98 -0.25
CA PHE A 234 7.86 13.68 -0.77
C PHE A 234 7.72 13.01 -2.14
N MET A 235 8.45 13.54 -3.12
CA MET A 235 8.55 12.97 -4.46
C MET A 235 10.02 12.71 -4.76
N ALA A 236 10.39 11.45 -5.03
CA ALA A 236 11.69 11.08 -5.55
C ALA A 236 11.55 10.74 -7.04
N THR A 237 12.47 11.28 -7.84
CA THR A 237 12.60 10.97 -9.26
C THR A 237 13.92 10.24 -9.47
N VAL A 238 13.84 9.07 -10.09
CA VAL A 238 15.02 8.32 -10.56
C VAL A 238 15.21 8.69 -12.03
N SER A 239 16.36 9.25 -12.37
CA SER A 239 16.78 9.45 -13.76
C SER A 239 18.02 8.61 -14.05
N ASP A 240 17.99 7.91 -15.18
CA ASP A 240 19.16 7.25 -15.77
C ASP A 240 20.21 8.27 -16.25
#